data_AF-B4INH4-F1
#
_entry.id   AF-B4INH4-F1
#
_cell.length_a   1.000
_cell.length_b   1.000
_cell.length_c   1.000
_cell.angle_alpha   90.00
_cell.angle_beta   90.00
_cell.angle_gamma   90.00
#
_symmetry.space_group_name_H-M   'P 1'
#
loop_
_entity.id
_entity.type
_entity.pdbx_description
1 polymer ?
#
loop_
_entity_poly.entity_id
_entity_poly.type
_entity_poly.pdbx_seq_one_letter_code
_entity_poly.pdbx_strand_id
1 'polypeptide(L)'
;MTAPPADRPRILGLAGPLHSAGCELQQLSAMLATLEQSVLCRIETASDIVTVLRYCSRPHEYIVQCAPFEMDELSLVLADVLNTHKSFLLDHRYDPYEIYGTDQFMDELKDIPDPKVDPLNVINSLLVVLHEMGPWCTQRAAHHFYQSNEKLKVKTPHERHYLLYCLVSTALIQLHSLCEHAFQRHLGNGNDSRQTIERYSSPKVRRLLQTLRCFKPEEVHTQADGLRRMRHQVDQADFNRLSHTLESKCRMVDQLDQPPTEIRALVANLEQILHTTEDRQTNRSAARVAPTNTPAQAKTKPSSGANTAQPRSRRRVYTRRHHRDHNDGSDTLCALIYCNQNHTARVLFELLAEIGRRDPDLKFLRCQYTTDRVADPTTEPKEAEMEHRRQ
;
A
#
# COMPACT_ATOMS: atom_id res chain seq x y z
N MET A 1 3.57 69.94 2.37
CA MET A 1 4.99 69.55 2.27
C MET A 1 5.11 68.13 2.78
N THR A 2 5.54 67.18 1.94
CA THR A 2 5.78 65.80 2.38
C THR A 2 7.03 65.76 3.25
N ALA A 3 6.98 65.11 4.40
CA ALA A 3 8.14 64.91 5.28
C ALA A 3 9.33 64.33 4.51
N PRO A 4 10.58 64.68 4.87
CA PRO A 4 11.77 64.10 4.26
C PRO A 4 11.76 62.57 4.45
N PRO A 5 12.38 61.78 3.54
CA PRO A 5 12.27 60.32 3.53
C PRO A 5 12.64 59.65 4.86
N ALA A 6 13.58 60.23 5.61
CA ALA A 6 14.02 59.74 6.92
C ALA A 6 12.97 59.89 8.04
N ASP A 7 12.04 60.83 7.90
CA ASP A 7 11.01 61.15 8.91
C ASP A 7 9.64 60.55 8.55
N ARG A 8 9.57 59.73 7.50
CA ARG A 8 8.33 59.05 7.09
C ARG A 8 8.13 57.75 7.90
N PRO A 9 6.92 57.45 8.38
CA PRO A 9 6.65 56.17 9.03
C PRO A 9 6.85 55.03 8.03
N ARG A 10 7.52 53.96 8.46
CA ARG A 10 7.64 52.73 7.67
C ARG A 10 6.35 51.93 7.83
N ILE A 11 5.63 51.74 6.73
CA ILE A 11 4.39 50.97 6.69
C ILE A 11 4.73 49.55 6.22
N LEU A 12 4.31 48.54 6.98
CA LEU A 12 4.42 47.14 6.60
C LEU A 12 3.05 46.65 6.10
N GLY A 13 3.01 46.14 4.86
CA GLY A 13 1.84 45.49 4.29
C GLY A 13 2.04 43.98 4.25
N LEU A 14 1.03 43.24 4.70
CA LEU A 14 0.97 41.78 4.56
C LEU A 14 -0.13 41.44 3.57
N ALA A 15 0.21 40.63 2.56
CA ALA A 15 -0.71 40.17 1.54
C ALA A 15 -0.79 38.63 1.55
N GLY A 16 -1.96 38.10 1.17
CA GLY A 16 -2.14 36.67 0.97
C GLY A 16 -1.39 36.15 -0.26
N PRO A 17 -1.51 34.85 -0.57
CA PRO A 17 -0.85 34.24 -1.71
C PRO A 17 -1.20 34.91 -3.04
N LEU A 18 -0.21 35.13 -3.91
CA LEU A 18 -0.41 35.80 -5.20
C LEU A 18 -1.32 35.02 -6.17
N HIS A 19 -1.41 33.69 -6.05
CA HIS A 19 -2.31 32.89 -6.88
C HIS A 19 -3.81 33.17 -6.59
N SER A 20 -4.12 33.72 -5.40
CA SER A 20 -5.48 34.12 -5.03
C SER A 20 -5.84 35.51 -5.56
N ALA A 21 -4.90 36.25 -6.15
CA ALA A 21 -5.11 37.62 -6.63
C ALA A 21 -5.82 37.69 -7.99
N GLY A 22 -6.12 36.54 -8.62
CA GLY A 22 -6.79 36.49 -9.93
C GLY A 22 -5.98 37.12 -11.06
N CYS A 23 -4.65 37.23 -10.88
CA CYS A 23 -3.74 37.84 -11.83
C CYS A 23 -3.16 36.79 -12.78
N GLU A 24 -3.21 37.06 -14.08
CA GLU A 24 -2.51 36.26 -15.08
C GLU A 24 -1.00 36.31 -14.86
N LEU A 25 -0.32 35.16 -14.96
CA LEU A 25 1.11 35.04 -14.65
C LEU A 25 1.98 36.04 -15.44
N GLN A 26 1.57 36.34 -16.67
CA GLN A 26 2.24 37.28 -17.57
C GLN A 26 2.16 38.74 -17.11
N GLN A 27 1.12 39.09 -16.37
CA GLN A 27 0.87 40.46 -15.89
C GLN A 27 1.40 40.69 -14.47
N LEU A 28 1.71 39.61 -13.75
CA LEU A 28 2.10 39.65 -12.35
C LEU A 28 3.28 40.59 -12.09
N SER A 29 4.33 40.52 -12.91
CA SER A 29 5.51 41.38 -12.75
C SER A 29 5.17 42.87 -12.89
N ALA A 30 4.35 43.22 -13.88
CA ALA A 30 3.93 44.59 -14.12
C ALA A 30 3.01 45.12 -13.01
N MET A 31 2.09 44.27 -12.51
CA MET A 31 1.20 44.63 -11.40
C MET A 31 1.98 44.84 -10.09
N LEU A 32 2.96 43.98 -9.79
CA LEU A 32 3.83 44.15 -8.62
C LEU A 32 4.65 45.45 -8.73
N ALA A 33 5.24 45.74 -9.89
CA ALA A 33 5.97 46.99 -10.11
C ALA A 33 5.07 48.23 -9.96
N THR A 34 3.82 48.15 -10.45
CA THR A 34 2.83 49.22 -10.31
C THR A 34 2.44 49.43 -8.84
N LEU A 35 2.30 48.35 -8.09
CA LEU A 35 2.00 48.40 -6.66
C LEU A 35 3.16 49.03 -5.86
N GLU A 36 4.40 48.65 -6.15
CA GLU A 36 5.59 49.26 -5.53
C GLU A 36 5.66 50.77 -5.79
N GLN A 37 5.38 51.19 -7.02
CA GLN A 37 5.42 52.62 -7.40
C GLN A 37 4.26 53.41 -6.77
N SER A 38 3.06 52.85 -6.74
CA SER A 38 1.86 53.54 -6.22
C SER A 38 1.83 53.65 -4.70
N VAL A 39 2.30 52.61 -4.00
CA VAL A 39 2.31 52.54 -2.52
C VAL A 39 3.66 52.99 -1.94
N LEU A 40 4.65 53.28 -2.78
CA LEU A 40 6.01 53.65 -2.39
C LEU A 40 6.64 52.62 -1.44
N CYS A 41 6.38 51.35 -1.72
CA CYS A 41 6.85 50.21 -0.94
C CYS A 41 7.85 49.38 -1.76
N ARG A 42 8.52 48.45 -1.06
CA ARG A 42 9.29 47.39 -1.69
C ARG A 42 8.58 46.08 -1.38
N ILE A 43 8.21 45.35 -2.42
CA ILE A 43 7.56 44.05 -2.27
C ILE A 43 8.67 43.01 -2.14
N GLU A 44 8.58 42.21 -1.09
CA GLU A 44 9.43 41.07 -0.89
C GLU A 44 8.54 39.84 -0.80
N THR A 45 8.75 38.89 -1.72
CA THR A 45 8.07 37.61 -1.65
C THR A 45 8.66 36.83 -0.47
N ALA A 46 7.92 36.78 0.64
CA ALA A 46 8.16 35.84 1.72
C ALA A 46 7.92 34.42 1.19
N SER A 47 8.96 33.85 0.59
CA SER A 47 8.86 32.54 -0.01
C SER A 47 9.76 31.60 0.77
N ASP A 48 9.14 30.84 1.66
CA ASP A 48 9.77 29.66 2.28
C ASP A 48 10.34 28.75 1.19
N ILE A 49 9.73 28.76 -0.01
CA ILE A 49 10.25 28.03 -1.16
C ILE A 49 11.61 28.53 -1.63
N VAL A 50 12.00 29.81 -1.50
CA VAL A 50 13.32 30.27 -1.94
C VAL A 50 14.41 29.81 -0.98
N THR A 51 14.10 29.77 0.31
CA THR A 51 14.96 29.18 1.34
C THR A 51 15.06 27.67 1.17
N VAL A 52 13.92 26.99 0.93
CA VAL A 52 13.83 25.55 0.65
C VAL A 52 14.52 25.19 -0.66
N LEU A 53 14.35 25.96 -1.75
CA LEU A 53 15.01 25.77 -3.04
C LEU A 53 16.53 25.91 -2.94
N ARG A 54 17.03 26.67 -1.97
CA ARG A 54 18.46 26.77 -1.66
C ARG A 54 19.02 25.45 -1.10
N TYR A 55 18.16 24.61 -0.51
CA TYR A 55 18.46 23.28 0.02
C TYR A 55 17.86 22.13 -0.80
N CYS A 56 16.98 22.39 -1.76
CA CYS A 56 16.44 21.37 -2.66
C CYS A 56 17.51 20.91 -3.64
N SER A 57 17.56 19.60 -3.84
CA SER A 57 18.14 19.00 -5.04
C SER A 57 17.43 19.60 -6.24
N ARG A 58 18.14 20.33 -7.12
CA ARG A 58 17.61 20.88 -8.38
C ARG A 58 16.90 19.74 -9.15
N PRO A 59 15.56 19.65 -9.12
CA PRO A 59 14.89 18.48 -9.64
C PRO A 59 14.93 18.51 -11.17
N HIS A 60 15.00 17.33 -11.78
CA HIS A 60 14.83 17.23 -13.23
C HIS A 60 13.33 17.23 -13.50
N GLU A 61 12.87 18.25 -14.21
CA GLU A 61 11.47 18.35 -14.64
C GLU A 61 11.30 17.72 -16.02
N TYR A 62 10.32 16.82 -16.13
CA TYR A 62 10.01 16.14 -17.38
C TYR A 62 8.59 16.49 -17.82
N ILE A 63 8.46 16.99 -19.05
CA ILE A 63 7.16 17.17 -19.70
C ILE A 63 6.89 15.91 -20.53
N VAL A 64 5.91 15.13 -20.10
CA VAL A 64 5.55 13.88 -20.76
C VAL A 64 4.31 14.10 -21.63
N GLN A 65 4.51 14.20 -22.94
CA GLN A 65 3.40 14.27 -23.89
C GLN A 65 2.71 12.91 -24.01
N CYS A 66 1.38 12.94 -24.15
CA CYS A 66 0.56 11.78 -24.53
C CYS A 66 -0.35 12.16 -25.70
N ALA A 67 -0.81 11.15 -26.44
CA ALA A 67 -1.75 11.37 -27.54
C ALA A 67 -3.09 11.91 -27.01
N PRO A 68 -3.82 12.73 -27.80
CA PRO A 68 -5.18 13.13 -27.44
C PRO A 68 -6.06 11.89 -27.23
N PHE A 69 -7.02 11.99 -26.33
CA PHE A 69 -7.97 10.90 -26.10
C PHE A 69 -8.98 10.85 -27.24
N GLU A 70 -8.82 9.85 -28.11
CA GLU A 70 -9.81 9.51 -29.14
C GLU A 70 -10.83 8.54 -28.54
N MET A 71 -12.10 8.94 -28.57
CA MET A 71 -13.19 8.13 -28.03
C MET A 71 -13.49 6.98 -28.99
N ASP A 72 -13.32 5.76 -28.49
CA ASP A 72 -13.76 4.56 -29.18
C ASP A 72 -15.27 4.37 -29.08
N GLU A 73 -15.81 3.36 -29.77
CA GLU A 73 -17.24 3.04 -29.78
C GLU A 73 -17.80 2.91 -28.36
N LEU A 74 -17.10 2.21 -27.47
CA LEU A 74 -17.53 2.08 -26.07
C LEU A 74 -17.53 3.44 -25.36
N SER A 75 -16.48 4.24 -25.49
CA SER A 75 -16.41 5.56 -24.87
C SER A 75 -17.53 6.48 -25.35
N LEU A 76 -17.86 6.45 -26.64
CA LEU A 76 -18.97 7.23 -27.21
C LEU A 76 -20.31 6.80 -26.62
N VAL A 77 -20.58 5.50 -26.54
CA VAL A 77 -21.81 4.98 -25.92
C VAL A 77 -21.89 5.36 -24.44
N LEU A 78 -20.80 5.23 -23.68
CA LEU A 78 -20.78 5.62 -22.27
C LEU A 78 -21.03 7.12 -22.09
N ALA A 79 -20.41 7.96 -22.92
CA ALA A 79 -20.63 9.40 -22.88
C ALA A 79 -22.06 9.78 -23.28
N ASP A 80 -22.65 9.09 -24.26
CA ASP A 80 -24.04 9.31 -24.68
C ASP A 80 -25.02 8.99 -23.54
N VAL A 81 -24.82 7.86 -22.85
CA VAL A 81 -25.61 7.51 -21.66
C VAL A 81 -25.48 8.61 -20.59
N LEU A 82 -24.25 9.04 -20.27
CA LEU A 82 -24.03 10.09 -19.26
C LEU A 82 -24.63 11.44 -19.68
N ASN A 83 -24.46 11.86 -20.94
CA ASN A 83 -24.98 13.13 -21.44
C ASN A 83 -26.49 13.14 -21.57
N THR A 84 -27.12 12.00 -21.87
CA THR A 84 -28.58 11.86 -21.88
C THR A 84 -29.14 12.11 -20.48
N HIS A 85 -28.57 11.44 -19.45
CA HIS A 85 -29.00 11.63 -18.07
C HIS A 85 -28.67 13.05 -17.56
N LYS A 86 -27.51 13.59 -17.94
CA LYS A 86 -27.15 14.99 -17.64
C LYS A 86 -28.15 15.98 -18.23
N SER A 87 -28.56 15.78 -19.48
CA SER A 87 -29.52 16.67 -20.15
C SER A 87 -30.87 16.64 -19.46
N PHE A 88 -31.35 15.44 -19.07
CA PHE A 88 -32.56 15.30 -18.27
C PHE A 88 -32.45 16.04 -16.92
N LEU A 89 -31.32 15.90 -16.21
CA LEU A 89 -31.10 16.59 -14.94
C LEU A 89 -31.05 18.11 -15.09
N LEU A 90 -30.45 18.63 -16.16
CA LEU A 90 -30.38 20.07 -16.44
C LEU A 90 -31.77 20.65 -16.77
N ASP A 91 -32.58 19.90 -17.51
CA ASP A 91 -33.96 20.29 -17.84
C ASP A 91 -34.94 20.09 -16.67
N HIS A 92 -34.54 19.35 -15.63
CA HIS A 92 -35.39 19.06 -14.48
C HIS A 92 -35.75 20.33 -13.70
N ARG A 93 -37.02 20.73 -13.78
CA ARG A 93 -37.58 21.85 -13.02
C ARG A 93 -37.86 21.45 -11.58
N TYR A 94 -37.24 22.15 -10.65
CA TYR A 94 -37.48 22.04 -9.22
C TYR A 94 -37.66 23.43 -8.64
N ASP A 95 -38.88 23.71 -8.19
CA ASP A 95 -39.22 24.89 -7.40
C ASP A 95 -40.09 24.43 -6.22
N PRO A 96 -39.55 24.42 -4.98
CA PRO A 96 -40.31 24.04 -3.79
C PRO A 96 -41.65 24.80 -3.64
N TYR A 97 -41.68 26.09 -4.04
CA TYR A 97 -42.86 26.95 -3.87
C TYR A 97 -43.96 26.64 -4.88
N GLU A 98 -43.60 26.22 -6.10
CA GLU A 98 -44.56 25.75 -7.13
C GLU A 98 -45.27 24.46 -6.69
N ILE A 99 -44.61 23.63 -5.88
CA ILE A 99 -45.08 22.28 -5.53
C ILE A 99 -45.93 22.28 -4.26
N TYR A 100 -45.49 23.03 -3.24
CA TYR A 100 -46.07 22.99 -1.90
C TYR A 100 -46.88 24.25 -1.55
N GLY A 101 -46.84 25.28 -2.39
CA GLY A 101 -47.54 26.54 -2.18
C GLY A 101 -46.86 27.47 -1.16
N THR A 102 -47.26 28.74 -1.16
CA THR A 102 -46.62 29.83 -0.39
C THR A 102 -47.09 29.99 1.06
N ASP A 103 -48.06 29.20 1.52
CA ASP A 103 -48.93 29.73 2.58
C ASP A 103 -48.69 29.11 3.97
N GLN A 104 -48.05 27.94 4.10
CA GLN A 104 -47.92 27.25 5.40
C GLN A 104 -46.54 26.70 5.75
N PHE A 105 -45.62 26.53 4.79
CA PHE A 105 -44.32 25.87 5.01
C PHE A 105 -43.11 26.68 4.50
N MET A 106 -43.27 28.00 4.28
CA MET A 106 -42.25 28.84 3.63
C MET A 106 -40.87 28.78 4.29
N ASP A 107 -40.81 28.69 5.61
CA ASP A 107 -39.54 28.64 6.34
C ASP A 107 -38.89 27.26 6.28
N GLU A 108 -39.68 26.18 6.24
CA GLU A 108 -39.19 24.80 6.05
C GLU A 108 -38.75 24.53 4.59
N LEU A 109 -39.38 25.19 3.62
CA LEU A 109 -39.09 25.04 2.18
C LEU A 109 -37.78 25.74 1.77
N LYS A 110 -37.34 26.78 2.50
CA LYS A 110 -36.08 27.50 2.22
C LYS A 110 -34.85 26.63 2.45
N ASP A 111 -34.93 25.70 3.39
CA ASP A 111 -33.81 24.87 3.81
C ASP A 111 -33.64 23.62 2.93
N ILE A 112 -34.54 23.38 1.96
CA ILE A 112 -34.46 22.20 1.09
C ILE A 112 -33.39 22.45 0.01
N PRO A 113 -32.32 21.64 -0.05
CA PRO A 113 -31.29 21.80 -1.07
C PRO A 113 -31.82 21.45 -2.47
N ASP A 114 -31.15 21.97 -3.51
CA ASP A 114 -31.49 21.61 -4.89
C ASP A 114 -31.17 20.12 -5.13
N PRO A 115 -32.18 19.29 -5.49
CA PRO A 115 -32.02 17.86 -5.67
C PRO A 115 -31.11 17.48 -6.84
N LYS A 116 -30.78 18.41 -7.74
CA LYS A 116 -29.97 18.15 -8.93
C LYS A 116 -28.47 18.18 -8.67
N VAL A 117 -28.02 18.88 -7.64
CA VAL A 117 -26.59 19.21 -7.44
C VAL A 117 -25.76 17.94 -7.34
N ASP A 118 -26.10 17.03 -6.41
CA ASP A 118 -25.35 15.80 -6.21
C ASP A 118 -25.44 14.84 -7.41
N PRO A 119 -26.64 14.57 -8.00
CA PRO A 119 -26.74 13.83 -9.26
C PRO A 119 -25.88 14.38 -10.39
N LEU A 120 -25.88 15.70 -10.61
CA LEU A 120 -25.07 16.34 -11.64
C LEU A 120 -23.57 16.20 -11.34
N ASN A 121 -23.16 16.34 -10.08
CA ASN A 121 -21.77 16.17 -9.66
C ASN A 121 -21.25 14.76 -9.97
N VAL A 122 -22.05 13.73 -9.72
CA VAL A 122 -21.70 12.33 -10.06
C VAL A 122 -21.50 12.17 -11.56
N ILE A 123 -22.47 12.62 -12.37
CA ILE A 123 -22.42 12.48 -13.83
C ILE A 123 -21.25 13.27 -14.44
N ASN A 124 -21.03 14.51 -13.99
CA ASN A 124 -19.90 15.32 -14.43
C ASN A 124 -18.55 14.70 -14.05
N SER A 125 -18.44 14.17 -12.83
CA SER A 125 -17.21 13.48 -12.38
C SER A 125 -16.92 12.24 -13.23
N LEU A 126 -17.94 11.48 -13.60
CA LEU A 126 -17.77 10.32 -14.48
C LEU A 126 -17.37 10.71 -15.90
N LEU A 127 -17.91 11.79 -16.45
CA LEU A 127 -17.47 12.33 -17.74
C LEU A 127 -15.99 12.74 -17.69
N VAL A 128 -15.55 13.40 -16.62
CA VAL A 128 -14.13 13.75 -16.42
C VAL A 128 -13.26 12.49 -16.36
N VAL A 129 -13.64 11.49 -15.56
CA VAL A 129 -12.90 10.22 -15.47
C VAL A 129 -12.84 9.49 -16.83
N LEU A 130 -13.93 9.52 -17.60
CA LEU A 130 -13.98 8.92 -18.94
C LEU A 130 -12.98 9.59 -19.89
N HIS A 131 -12.96 10.92 -19.94
CA HIS A 131 -12.03 11.66 -20.79
C HIS A 131 -10.57 11.56 -20.33
N GLU A 132 -10.32 11.57 -19.02
CA GLU A 132 -8.95 11.55 -18.48
C GLU A 132 -8.36 10.14 -18.45
N MET A 133 -9.16 9.13 -18.10
CA MET A 133 -8.68 7.79 -17.73
C MET A 133 -9.27 6.63 -18.56
N GLY A 134 -10.36 6.86 -19.29
CA GLY A 134 -10.96 5.90 -20.21
C GLY A 134 -12.00 4.95 -19.57
N PRO A 135 -12.64 4.08 -20.37
CA PRO A 135 -13.74 3.21 -19.93
C PRO A 135 -13.41 2.29 -18.76
N TRP A 136 -12.19 1.71 -18.72
CA TRP A 136 -11.80 0.79 -17.65
C TRP A 136 -11.90 1.46 -16.29
N CYS A 137 -11.31 2.64 -16.16
CA CYS A 137 -11.33 3.46 -14.95
C CYS A 137 -12.74 3.96 -14.64
N THR A 138 -13.50 4.33 -15.67
CA THR A 138 -14.88 4.82 -15.54
C THR A 138 -15.81 3.78 -14.92
N GLN A 139 -15.67 2.48 -15.26
CA GLN A 139 -16.46 1.41 -14.63
C GLN A 139 -16.23 1.34 -13.11
N ARG A 140 -14.98 1.47 -12.65
CA ARG A 140 -14.62 1.43 -11.22
C ARG A 140 -15.16 2.66 -10.50
N ALA A 141 -14.99 3.83 -11.11
CA ALA A 141 -15.56 5.08 -10.62
C ALA A 141 -17.09 4.95 -10.48
N ALA A 142 -17.77 4.39 -11.48
CA ALA A 142 -19.22 4.20 -11.47
C ALA A 142 -19.66 3.25 -10.35
N HIS A 143 -18.92 2.16 -10.12
CA HIS A 143 -19.19 1.26 -9.00
C HIS A 143 -19.06 1.96 -7.64
N HIS A 144 -18.02 2.79 -7.48
CA HIS A 144 -17.85 3.58 -6.26
C HIS A 144 -18.99 4.58 -6.07
N PHE A 145 -19.33 5.35 -7.11
CA PHE A 145 -20.45 6.28 -7.05
C PHE A 145 -21.76 5.57 -6.75
N TYR A 146 -21.96 4.36 -7.27
CA TYR A 146 -23.16 3.58 -7.00
C TYR A 146 -23.27 3.26 -5.51
N GLN A 147 -22.20 2.79 -4.88
CA GLN A 147 -22.18 2.51 -3.44
C GLN A 147 -22.49 3.77 -2.61
N SER A 148 -21.91 4.91 -2.95
CA SER A 148 -22.18 6.18 -2.26
C SER A 148 -23.61 6.68 -2.50
N ASN A 149 -24.11 6.54 -3.72
CA ASN A 149 -25.46 6.94 -4.11
C ASN A 149 -26.53 6.13 -3.38
N GLU A 150 -26.32 4.82 -3.19
CA GLU A 150 -27.23 3.98 -2.39
C GLU A 150 -27.29 4.41 -0.92
N LYS A 151 -26.20 4.92 -0.34
CA LYS A 151 -26.24 5.51 1.00
C LYS A 151 -27.04 6.82 1.02
N LEU A 152 -26.86 7.68 0.02
CA LEU A 152 -27.59 8.95 -0.08
C LEU A 152 -29.10 8.73 -0.25
N LYS A 153 -29.51 7.70 -1.00
CA LYS A 153 -30.92 7.29 -1.12
C LYS A 153 -31.58 6.97 0.22
N VAL A 154 -30.84 6.38 1.16
CA VAL A 154 -31.37 6.04 2.50
C VAL A 154 -31.35 7.25 3.43
N LYS A 155 -30.38 8.16 3.26
CA LYS A 155 -30.23 9.36 4.12
C LYS A 155 -31.17 10.49 3.75
N THR A 156 -31.58 10.60 2.47
CA THR A 156 -32.38 11.73 2.02
C THR A 156 -33.83 11.64 2.55
N PRO A 157 -34.34 12.69 3.22
CA PRO A 157 -35.73 12.72 3.66
C PRO A 157 -36.69 13.14 2.54
N HIS A 158 -36.18 13.59 1.39
CA HIS A 158 -36.97 14.22 0.34
C HIS A 158 -37.20 13.27 -0.84
N GLU A 159 -38.46 13.13 -1.26
CA GLU A 159 -38.87 12.23 -2.34
C GLU A 159 -38.17 12.54 -3.68
N ARG A 160 -38.09 13.82 -4.07
CA ARG A 160 -37.45 14.19 -5.35
C ARG A 160 -35.96 13.87 -5.39
N HIS A 161 -35.25 14.07 -4.28
CA HIS A 161 -33.85 13.66 -4.17
C HIS A 161 -33.71 12.16 -4.38
N TYR A 162 -34.56 11.37 -3.70
CA TYR A 162 -34.58 9.91 -3.86
C TYR A 162 -34.82 9.48 -5.31
N LEU A 163 -35.76 10.11 -6.01
CA LEU A 163 -36.05 9.80 -7.43
C LEU A 163 -34.86 10.13 -8.35
N LEU A 164 -34.21 11.28 -8.16
CA LEU A 164 -33.04 11.64 -8.97
C LEU A 164 -31.83 10.75 -8.65
N TYR A 165 -31.68 10.31 -7.39
CA TYR A 165 -30.69 9.29 -7.07
C TYR A 165 -31.01 7.94 -7.73
N CYS A 166 -32.27 7.53 -7.80
CA CYS A 166 -32.66 6.32 -8.54
C CYS A 166 -32.33 6.43 -10.04
N LEU A 167 -32.57 7.60 -10.65
CA LEU A 167 -32.18 7.88 -12.04
C LEU A 167 -30.67 7.69 -12.24
N VAL A 168 -29.84 8.26 -11.35
CA VAL A 168 -28.39 8.11 -11.40
C VAL A 168 -27.97 6.65 -11.16
N SER A 169 -28.57 5.94 -10.20
CA SER A 169 -28.29 4.51 -9.98
C SER A 169 -28.54 3.67 -11.24
N THR A 170 -29.62 3.96 -11.98
CA THR A 170 -29.88 3.31 -13.27
C THR A 170 -28.76 3.56 -14.28
N ALA A 171 -28.32 4.81 -14.44
CA ALA A 171 -27.20 5.16 -15.30
C ALA A 171 -25.91 4.43 -14.90
N LEU A 172 -25.60 4.37 -13.61
CA LEU A 172 -24.40 3.73 -13.08
C LEU A 172 -24.39 2.21 -13.33
N ILE A 173 -25.53 1.54 -13.14
CA ILE A 173 -25.69 0.12 -13.45
C ILE A 173 -25.56 -0.13 -14.95
N GLN A 174 -26.17 0.74 -15.78
CA GLN A 174 -26.07 0.65 -17.24
C GLN A 174 -24.61 0.81 -17.71
N LEU A 175 -23.88 1.80 -17.19
CA LEU A 175 -22.45 1.96 -17.49
C LEU A 175 -21.66 0.71 -17.10
N HIS A 176 -21.93 0.16 -15.92
CA HIS A 176 -21.24 -1.01 -15.42
C HIS A 176 -21.46 -2.23 -16.31
N SER A 177 -22.71 -2.50 -16.71
CA SER A 177 -23.05 -3.64 -17.56
C SER A 177 -22.49 -3.51 -18.98
N LEU A 178 -22.50 -2.31 -19.56
CA LEU A 178 -21.89 -2.02 -20.86
C LEU A 178 -20.38 -2.27 -20.85
N CYS A 179 -19.69 -1.78 -19.82
CA CYS A 179 -18.25 -2.01 -19.66
C CYS A 179 -17.96 -3.50 -19.48
N GLU A 180 -18.70 -4.18 -18.60
CA GLU A 180 -18.49 -5.59 -18.30
C GLU A 180 -18.65 -6.46 -19.56
N HIS A 181 -19.71 -6.22 -20.35
CA HIS A 181 -19.93 -6.93 -21.61
C HIS A 181 -18.80 -6.66 -22.63
N ALA A 182 -18.35 -5.41 -22.76
CA ALA A 182 -17.24 -5.07 -23.66
C ALA A 182 -15.91 -5.70 -23.21
N PHE A 183 -15.67 -5.79 -21.90
CA PHE A 183 -14.45 -6.35 -21.33
C PHE A 183 -14.43 -7.87 -21.48
N GLN A 184 -15.57 -8.53 -21.29
CA GLN A 184 -15.74 -9.97 -21.50
C GLN A 184 -15.54 -10.37 -22.96
N ARG A 185 -16.08 -9.59 -23.92
CA ARG A 185 -15.89 -9.84 -25.36
C ARG A 185 -14.41 -9.86 -25.75
N HIS A 186 -13.59 -9.04 -25.10
CA HIS A 186 -12.14 -9.01 -25.31
C HIS A 186 -11.42 -10.18 -24.62
N LEU A 187 -11.87 -10.59 -23.43
CA LEU A 187 -11.29 -11.68 -22.65
C LEU A 187 -11.39 -13.05 -23.35
N GLY A 188 -12.39 -13.23 -24.23
CA GLY A 188 -12.60 -14.46 -25.00
C GLY A 188 -11.44 -14.87 -25.93
N ASN A 189 -10.51 -13.96 -26.22
CA ASN A 189 -9.36 -14.22 -27.10
C ASN A 189 -8.05 -14.56 -26.36
N GLY A 190 -8.08 -14.66 -25.02
CA GLY A 190 -6.92 -14.96 -24.21
C GLY A 190 -7.08 -14.32 -22.83
N ASN A 191 -6.77 -15.07 -21.77
CA ASN A 191 -7.04 -14.72 -20.38
C ASN A 191 -6.13 -13.61 -19.83
N ASP A 192 -5.80 -12.60 -20.64
CA ASP A 192 -4.89 -11.54 -20.29
C ASP A 192 -5.64 -10.24 -19.96
N SER A 193 -6.25 -10.25 -18.79
CA SER A 193 -6.74 -9.07 -18.07
C SER A 193 -5.88 -7.79 -18.13
N ARG A 194 -4.55 -7.91 -18.29
CA ARG A 194 -3.66 -6.75 -18.49
C ARG A 194 -3.98 -6.05 -19.80
N GLN A 195 -4.19 -6.80 -20.88
CA GLN A 195 -4.52 -6.26 -22.18
C GLN A 195 -5.86 -5.52 -22.15
N THR A 196 -6.82 -6.01 -21.36
CA THR A 196 -8.08 -5.29 -21.12
C THR A 196 -7.85 -3.93 -20.45
N ILE A 197 -6.98 -3.87 -19.43
CA ILE A 197 -6.61 -2.60 -18.79
C ILE A 197 -5.95 -1.67 -19.81
N GLU A 198 -4.95 -2.14 -20.54
CA GLU A 198 -4.22 -1.32 -21.52
C GLU A 198 -5.11 -0.86 -22.69
N ARG A 199 -6.04 -1.71 -23.16
CA ARG A 199 -6.95 -1.41 -24.27
C ARG A 199 -7.98 -0.34 -23.91
N TYR A 200 -8.59 -0.46 -22.73
CA TYR A 200 -9.71 0.39 -22.29
C TYR A 200 -9.27 1.53 -21.36
N SER A 201 -7.96 1.81 -21.29
CA SER A 201 -7.42 2.98 -20.60
C SER A 201 -7.02 4.08 -21.57
N SER A 202 -7.15 5.33 -21.14
CA SER A 202 -6.78 6.49 -21.96
C SER A 202 -5.27 6.49 -22.32
N PRO A 203 -4.86 7.21 -23.39
CA PRO A 203 -3.45 7.44 -23.69
C PRO A 203 -2.67 8.05 -22.51
N LYS A 204 -3.30 8.93 -21.71
CA LYS A 204 -2.72 9.54 -20.51
C LYS A 204 -2.36 8.48 -19.47
N VAL A 205 -3.28 7.55 -19.20
CA VAL A 205 -3.05 6.42 -18.28
C VAL A 205 -1.98 5.48 -18.82
N ARG A 206 -2.05 5.09 -20.09
CA ARG A 206 -1.01 4.25 -20.70
C ARG A 206 0.36 4.89 -20.64
N ARG A 207 0.44 6.21 -20.85
CA ARG A 207 1.68 6.97 -20.76
C ARG A 207 2.22 7.01 -19.33
N LEU A 208 1.35 7.20 -18.34
CA LEU A 208 1.71 7.10 -16.92
C LEU A 208 2.31 5.73 -16.60
N LEU A 209 1.66 4.63 -17.02
CA LEU A 209 2.17 3.28 -16.79
C LEU A 209 3.54 3.06 -17.45
N GLN A 210 3.74 3.57 -18.68
CA GLN A 210 5.05 3.55 -19.33
C GLN A 210 6.11 4.32 -18.54
N THR A 211 5.77 5.51 -18.04
CA THR A 211 6.67 6.32 -17.20
C THR A 211 7.04 5.57 -15.92
N LEU A 212 6.07 4.94 -15.25
CA LEU A 212 6.33 4.17 -14.03
C LEU A 212 7.23 2.96 -14.28
N ARG A 213 7.15 2.30 -15.44
CA ARG A 213 8.06 1.20 -15.81
C ARG A 213 9.52 1.63 -15.89
N CYS A 214 9.80 2.90 -16.23
CA CYS A 214 11.17 3.44 -16.24
C CYS A 214 11.80 3.53 -14.83
N PHE A 215 10.99 3.47 -13.77
CA PHE A 215 11.45 3.49 -12.39
C PHE A 215 11.50 2.09 -11.76
N LYS A 216 11.38 1.03 -12.58
CA LYS A 216 11.60 -0.34 -12.11
C LYS A 216 13.01 -0.41 -11.52
N PRO A 217 13.16 -0.77 -10.22
CA PRO A 217 14.48 -0.91 -9.64
C PRO A 217 15.24 -1.97 -10.42
N GLU A 218 16.50 -1.70 -10.75
CA GLU A 218 17.37 -2.73 -11.29
C GLU A 218 17.34 -3.91 -10.32
N GLU A 219 17.21 -5.13 -10.85
CA GLU A 219 17.40 -6.34 -10.06
C GLU A 219 18.89 -6.39 -9.67
N VAL A 220 19.26 -5.60 -8.67
CA VAL A 220 20.49 -5.81 -7.94
C VAL A 220 20.29 -7.21 -7.38
N HIS A 221 20.93 -8.20 -8.00
CA HIS A 221 21.22 -9.48 -7.38
C HIS A 221 22.17 -9.17 -6.22
N THR A 222 21.66 -8.46 -5.21
CA THR A 222 22.36 -8.15 -4.00
C THR A 222 22.65 -9.48 -3.39
N GLN A 223 23.93 -9.75 -3.15
CA GLN A 223 24.47 -10.89 -2.42
C GLN A 223 23.60 -11.29 -1.20
N ALA A 224 22.90 -10.32 -0.61
CA ALA A 224 21.86 -10.46 0.42
C ALA A 224 20.72 -11.44 0.09
N ASP A 225 20.22 -11.53 -1.13
CA ASP A 225 19.14 -12.47 -1.50
C ASP A 225 19.66 -13.91 -1.63
N GLY A 226 20.90 -14.07 -2.12
CA GLY A 226 21.60 -15.35 -2.06
C GLY A 226 21.83 -15.79 -0.62
N LEU A 227 22.26 -14.87 0.24
CA LEU A 227 22.44 -15.11 1.68
C LEU A 227 21.12 -15.42 2.39
N ARG A 228 20.02 -14.75 2.05
CA ARG A 228 18.67 -15.03 2.60
C ARG A 228 18.15 -16.41 2.17
N ARG A 229 18.34 -16.80 0.90
CA ARG A 229 18.00 -18.15 0.41
C ARG A 229 18.86 -19.24 1.07
N MET A 230 20.17 -19.03 1.18
CA MET A 230 21.06 -19.96 1.86
C MET A 230 20.70 -20.09 3.35
N ARG A 231 20.38 -18.99 4.03
CA ARG A 231 19.92 -19.01 5.42
C ARG A 231 18.64 -19.80 5.59
N HIS A 232 17.65 -19.60 4.70
CA HIS A 232 16.41 -20.38 4.74
C HIS A 232 16.62 -21.87 4.42
N GLN A 233 17.55 -22.21 3.53
CA GLN A 233 17.91 -23.61 3.25
C GLN A 233 18.61 -24.26 4.44
N VAL A 234 19.47 -23.52 5.14
CA VAL A 234 20.13 -23.96 6.38
C VAL A 234 19.11 -24.14 7.51
N ASP A 235 18.16 -23.21 7.68
CA ASP A 235 17.13 -23.30 8.72
C ASP A 235 16.12 -24.45 8.46
N GLN A 236 15.91 -24.82 7.19
CA GLN A 236 15.07 -25.98 6.80
C GLN A 236 15.83 -27.30 6.80
N ALA A 237 17.16 -27.28 6.91
CA ALA A 237 17.95 -28.49 6.99
C ALA A 237 17.80 -29.10 8.40
N ASP A 238 17.25 -30.30 8.46
CA ASP A 238 17.14 -31.06 9.71
C ASP A 238 18.51 -31.66 10.07
N PHE A 239 19.36 -30.86 10.71
CA PHE A 239 20.72 -31.23 11.11
C PHE A 239 20.75 -32.45 12.02
N ASN A 240 19.68 -32.72 12.79
CA ASN A 240 19.59 -33.90 13.63
C ASN A 240 19.46 -35.16 12.77
N ARG A 241 18.63 -35.12 11.72
CA ARG A 241 18.51 -36.22 10.76
C ARG A 241 19.80 -36.44 9.98
N LEU A 242 20.49 -35.37 9.60
CA LEU A 242 21.77 -35.44 8.91
C LEU A 242 22.85 -36.06 9.83
N SER A 243 22.91 -35.63 11.09
CA SER A 243 23.81 -36.15 12.11
C SER A 243 23.58 -37.64 12.36
N HIS A 244 22.33 -38.07 12.53
CA HIS A 244 22.01 -39.49 12.71
C HIS A 244 22.36 -40.33 11.48
N THR A 245 22.17 -39.79 10.28
CA THR A 245 22.54 -40.48 9.04
C THR A 245 24.06 -40.63 8.94
N LEU A 246 24.80 -39.58 9.32
CA LEU A 246 26.26 -39.58 9.33
C LEU A 246 26.81 -40.56 10.37
N GLU A 247 26.31 -40.52 11.62
CA GLU A 247 26.69 -41.47 12.67
C GLU A 247 26.39 -42.92 12.26
N SER A 248 25.22 -43.17 11.66
CA SER A 248 24.87 -44.51 11.18
C SER A 248 25.84 -44.99 10.09
N LYS A 249 26.26 -44.11 9.18
CA LYS A 249 27.24 -44.47 8.13
C LYS A 249 28.64 -44.66 8.69
N CYS A 250 29.10 -43.82 9.61
CA CYS A 250 30.37 -44.01 10.32
C CYS A 250 30.39 -45.35 11.06
N ARG A 251 29.30 -45.71 11.77
CA ARG A 251 29.19 -47.02 12.44
C ARG A 251 29.24 -48.21 11.48
N MET A 252 28.68 -48.08 10.27
CA MET A 252 28.79 -49.14 9.25
C MET A 252 30.22 -49.26 8.71
N VAL A 253 30.94 -48.15 8.55
CA VAL A 253 32.36 -48.15 8.16
C VAL A 253 33.21 -48.79 9.27
N ASP A 254 32.98 -48.43 10.53
CA ASP A 254 33.66 -49.03 11.68
C ASP A 254 33.38 -50.54 11.82
N GLN A 255 32.21 -51.01 11.38
CA GLN A 255 31.86 -52.43 11.34
C GLN A 255 32.56 -53.20 10.21
N LEU A 256 32.90 -52.52 9.11
CA LEU A 256 33.66 -53.11 8.00
C LEU A 256 35.17 -53.17 8.31
N ASP A 257 35.67 -52.30 9.19
CA ASP A 257 37.05 -52.29 9.68
C ASP A 257 37.29 -53.24 10.89
N GLN A 258 36.26 -53.97 11.36
CA GLN A 258 36.50 -55.06 12.30
C GLN A 258 37.10 -56.25 11.56
N PRO A 259 38.28 -56.76 11.97
CA PRO A 259 38.88 -57.92 11.31
C PRO A 259 37.90 -59.11 11.45
N PRO A 260 37.63 -59.87 10.36
CA PRO A 260 36.78 -61.04 10.45
C PRO A 260 37.26 -61.94 11.60
N THR A 261 36.31 -62.50 12.34
CA THR A 261 36.52 -63.27 13.59
C THR A 261 37.62 -64.33 13.46
N GLU A 262 37.88 -64.80 12.24
CA GLU A 262 38.95 -65.71 11.86
C GLU A 262 40.37 -65.14 12.07
N ILE A 263 40.60 -63.85 11.79
CA ILE A 263 41.91 -63.19 11.98
C ILE A 263 42.23 -63.01 13.47
N ARG A 264 41.22 -62.69 14.29
CA ARG A 264 41.40 -62.54 15.74
C ARG A 264 41.71 -63.88 16.43
N ALA A 265 41.14 -64.98 15.93
CA ALA A 265 41.50 -66.34 16.37
C ALA A 265 42.90 -66.77 15.90
N LEU A 266 43.33 -66.33 14.72
CA LEU A 266 44.69 -66.57 14.20
C LEU A 266 45.76 -65.83 15.01
N VAL A 267 45.50 -64.57 15.38
CA VAL A 267 46.41 -63.78 16.24
C VAL A 267 46.53 -64.39 17.64
N ALA A 268 45.42 -64.82 18.25
CA ALA A 268 45.45 -65.47 19.56
C ALA A 268 46.24 -66.80 19.55
N ASN A 269 46.12 -67.59 18.47
CA ASN A 269 46.93 -68.81 18.31
C ASN A 269 48.42 -68.50 18.10
N LEU A 270 48.76 -67.42 17.38
CA LEU A 270 50.15 -66.99 17.17
C LEU A 270 50.80 -66.45 18.46
N GLU A 271 50.06 -65.71 19.29
CA GLU A 271 50.52 -65.25 20.60
C GLU A 271 50.77 -66.43 21.56
N GLN A 272 49.93 -67.47 21.51
CA GLN A 272 50.12 -68.68 22.30
C GLN A 272 51.36 -69.49 21.87
N ILE A 273 51.75 -69.41 20.59
CA ILE A 273 52.97 -70.05 20.06
C ILE A 273 54.22 -69.26 20.48
N LEU A 274 54.18 -67.92 20.45
CA LEU A 274 55.31 -67.06 20.82
C LEU A 274 55.68 -67.13 22.31
N HIS A 275 54.71 -67.36 23.19
CA HIS A 275 54.97 -67.52 24.63
C HIS A 275 55.57 -68.88 25.03
N THR A 276 55.73 -69.83 24.10
CA THR A 276 56.41 -71.13 24.38
C THR A 276 57.91 -71.11 24.10
N THR A 277 58.45 -70.04 23.52
CA THR A 277 59.84 -69.99 23.01
C THR A 277 60.79 -69.05 23.75
N GLU A 278 60.35 -68.31 24.76
CA GLU A 278 61.18 -67.29 25.42
C GLU A 278 61.45 -67.52 26.92
N ASP A 279 61.35 -68.76 27.40
CA ASP A 279 61.81 -69.13 28.75
C ASP A 279 63.22 -69.76 28.73
N ARG A 280 64.24 -68.92 28.56
CA ARG A 280 65.60 -69.23 29.06
C ARG A 280 66.37 -67.95 29.44
N GLN A 281 66.55 -67.81 30.77
CA GLN A 281 67.56 -67.01 31.50
C GLN A 281 67.34 -65.49 31.58
N THR A 282 67.42 -64.79 32.72
CA THR A 282 67.43 -65.11 34.17
C THR A 282 67.44 -63.74 34.91
N ASN A 283 66.65 -63.62 35.99
CA ASN A 283 66.97 -62.96 37.29
C ASN A 283 67.61 -61.54 37.29
N ARG A 284 67.13 -60.53 38.04
CA ARG A 284 66.86 -60.53 39.49
C ARG A 284 66.17 -59.21 39.95
N SER A 285 65.10 -59.34 40.73
CA SER A 285 64.70 -58.56 41.95
C SER A 285 64.81 -57.02 42.01
N ALA A 286 63.69 -56.31 42.27
CA ALA A 286 63.27 -55.92 43.63
C ALA A 286 62.05 -54.98 43.67
N ALA A 287 61.05 -55.39 44.47
CA ALA A 287 60.25 -54.62 45.45
C ALA A 287 59.51 -53.30 45.08
N ARG A 288 58.17 -53.40 45.17
CA ARG A 288 57.25 -52.65 46.09
C ARG A 288 57.04 -51.15 45.78
N VAL A 289 55.81 -50.61 45.62
CA VAL A 289 54.74 -50.41 46.62
C VAL A 289 53.49 -49.87 45.91
N ALA A 290 52.30 -50.37 46.26
CA ALA A 290 50.95 -49.85 45.98
C ALA A 290 50.42 -49.16 47.29
N PRO A 291 49.12 -48.84 47.58
CA PRO A 291 47.88 -49.10 46.83
C PRO A 291 46.71 -48.07 47.01
N THR A 292 45.62 -48.32 46.25
CA THR A 292 44.16 -48.34 46.61
C THR A 292 43.43 -47.20 47.33
N ASN A 293 42.22 -46.86 46.83
CA ASN A 293 40.87 -47.25 47.37
C ASN A 293 39.75 -46.34 46.79
N THR A 294 38.81 -46.83 45.97
CA THR A 294 37.46 -47.42 46.26
C THR A 294 36.28 -46.43 46.39
N PRO A 295 35.03 -46.86 46.09
CA PRO A 295 33.87 -46.03 45.72
C PRO A 295 32.77 -45.97 46.81
N ALA A 296 31.68 -45.20 46.61
CA ALA A 296 30.27 -45.58 46.85
C ALA A 296 29.29 -44.41 47.10
N GLN A 297 28.01 -44.74 46.87
CA GLN A 297 26.74 -44.05 47.09
C GLN A 297 26.49 -43.52 48.52
N ALA A 298 25.60 -42.53 48.69
CA ALA A 298 24.40 -42.63 49.56
C ALA A 298 23.53 -41.34 49.57
N LYS A 299 22.24 -41.57 49.86
CA LYS A 299 21.07 -40.67 49.93
C LYS A 299 21.08 -39.74 51.16
N THR A 300 20.34 -38.63 51.10
CA THR A 300 19.52 -38.11 52.23
C THR A 300 18.32 -37.25 51.73
N LYS A 301 17.15 -37.51 52.33
CA LYS A 301 16.00 -36.58 52.57
C LYS A 301 15.99 -36.34 54.12
N PRO A 302 15.10 -35.54 54.78
CA PRO A 302 13.89 -34.81 54.34
C PRO A 302 13.73 -33.38 54.94
N SER A 303 12.65 -32.66 54.61
CA SER A 303 11.65 -32.18 55.60
C SER A 303 10.60 -31.25 54.99
N SER A 304 9.42 -31.31 55.60
CA SER A 304 8.13 -30.76 55.22
C SER A 304 7.93 -29.29 55.62
N GLY A 305 7.07 -28.61 54.89
CA GLY A 305 6.42 -27.37 55.35
C GLY A 305 5.26 -27.00 54.43
N ALA A 306 4.06 -27.43 54.81
CA ALA A 306 2.82 -27.01 54.17
C ALA A 306 2.52 -25.54 54.46
N ASN A 307 2.03 -24.79 53.46
CA ASN A 307 0.92 -23.87 53.69
C ASN A 307 0.21 -23.47 52.40
N THR A 308 -1.09 -23.36 52.58
CA THR A 308 -2.20 -23.14 51.66
C THR A 308 -2.29 -21.69 51.16
N ALA A 309 -2.50 -21.49 49.86
CA ALA A 309 -3.16 -20.28 49.32
C ALA A 309 -3.65 -20.48 47.88
N GLN A 310 -4.86 -19.99 47.63
CA GLN A 310 -5.81 -20.13 46.52
C GLN A 310 -5.33 -20.03 45.05
N PRO A 311 -6.11 -20.57 44.09
CA PRO A 311 -5.79 -20.51 42.67
C PRO A 311 -6.18 -19.14 42.09
N ARG A 312 -5.20 -18.26 41.87
CA ARG A 312 -5.39 -17.08 41.02
C ARG A 312 -5.42 -17.50 39.55
N SER A 313 -6.62 -17.41 38.97
CA SER A 313 -6.88 -17.32 37.53
C SER A 313 -5.84 -16.42 36.85
N ARG A 314 -4.89 -17.02 36.13
CA ARG A 314 -4.04 -16.29 35.19
C ARG A 314 -4.88 -15.98 33.96
N ARG A 315 -5.42 -14.76 33.92
CA ARG A 315 -5.91 -14.11 32.70
C ARG A 315 -4.91 -14.42 31.57
N ARG A 316 -5.38 -15.10 30.53
CA ARG A 316 -4.67 -15.17 29.24
C ARG A 316 -4.44 -13.73 28.79
N VAL A 317 -3.20 -13.27 28.87
CA VAL A 317 -2.77 -12.07 28.16
C VAL A 317 -2.88 -12.44 26.69
N TYR A 318 -3.94 -11.95 26.05
CA TYR A 318 -4.03 -11.89 24.61
C TYR A 318 -2.88 -10.97 24.19
N THR A 319 -1.72 -11.55 23.91
CA THR A 319 -0.72 -10.86 23.11
C THR A 319 -1.35 -10.77 21.72
N ARG A 320 -2.03 -9.64 21.46
CA ARG A 320 -2.12 -9.14 20.09
C ARG A 320 -0.68 -8.96 19.63
N ARG A 321 -0.08 -10.04 19.12
CA ARG A 321 0.97 -9.92 18.12
C ARG A 321 0.27 -9.26 16.95
N HIS A 322 0.25 -7.92 16.97
CA HIS A 322 0.31 -7.17 15.75
C HIS A 322 1.47 -7.80 14.98
N HIS A 323 1.14 -8.52 13.92
CA HIS A 323 2.07 -8.82 12.85
C HIS A 323 2.40 -7.45 12.25
N ARG A 324 3.23 -6.68 12.96
CA ARG A 324 3.88 -5.51 12.43
C ARG A 324 4.88 -6.14 11.50
N ASP A 325 4.57 -6.13 10.21
CA ASP A 325 5.51 -6.49 9.16
C ASP A 325 6.79 -5.71 9.44
N HIS A 326 7.75 -6.42 10.00
CA HIS A 326 9.07 -5.92 10.31
C HIS A 326 9.86 -6.06 9.01
N ASN A 327 9.49 -5.25 8.02
CA ASN A 327 10.21 -5.18 6.78
C ASN A 327 10.87 -3.79 6.70
N ASP A 328 12.17 -3.81 7.05
CA ASP A 328 13.29 -3.00 6.57
C ASP A 328 13.02 -1.53 6.17
N GLY A 329 13.84 -0.63 6.73
CA GLY A 329 13.87 0.81 6.47
C GLY A 329 14.29 1.24 5.06
N SER A 330 13.62 0.71 4.03
CA SER A 330 13.67 1.15 2.64
C SER A 330 12.30 1.60 2.11
N ASP A 331 11.35 1.96 3.00
CA ASP A 331 10.11 2.68 2.67
C ASP A 331 10.42 4.16 2.35
N THR A 332 11.33 4.39 1.41
CA THR A 332 11.43 5.69 0.75
C THR A 332 10.22 5.82 -0.15
N LEU A 333 9.32 6.76 0.17
CA LEU A 333 8.26 7.22 -0.73
C LEU A 333 8.89 7.57 -2.10
N CYS A 334 8.67 6.75 -3.12
CA CYS A 334 9.34 6.93 -4.42
C CYS A 334 8.64 7.96 -5.32
N ALA A 335 7.35 8.24 -5.11
CA ALA A 335 6.59 9.17 -5.94
C ALA A 335 5.31 9.68 -5.26
N LEU A 336 4.93 10.92 -5.57
CA LEU A 336 3.62 11.49 -5.29
C LEU A 336 2.92 11.81 -6.61
N ILE A 337 1.67 11.36 -6.76
CA ILE A 337 0.84 11.67 -7.93
C ILE A 337 -0.29 12.58 -7.48
N TYR A 338 -0.26 13.82 -7.94
CA TYR A 338 -1.33 14.79 -7.69
C TYR A 338 -2.48 14.56 -8.66
N CYS A 339 -3.68 14.40 -8.13
CA CYS A 339 -4.91 14.26 -8.89
C CYS A 339 -5.79 15.48 -8.64
N ASN A 340 -6.54 15.92 -9.66
CA ASN A 340 -7.43 17.07 -9.52
C ASN A 340 -8.71 16.76 -8.73
N GLN A 341 -9.09 15.48 -8.64
CA GLN A 341 -10.32 15.04 -7.99
C GLN A 341 -10.08 13.82 -7.08
N ASN A 342 -10.81 13.74 -5.97
CA ASN A 342 -10.75 12.64 -5.01
C ASN A 342 -11.06 11.28 -5.66
N HIS A 343 -12.05 11.26 -6.55
CA HIS A 343 -12.45 10.04 -7.25
C HIS A 343 -11.36 9.55 -8.23
N THR A 344 -10.66 10.46 -8.89
CA THR A 344 -9.52 10.13 -9.76
C THR A 344 -8.39 9.46 -8.96
N ALA A 345 -8.05 10.00 -7.79
CA ALA A 345 -7.02 9.40 -6.92
C ALA A 345 -7.37 7.97 -6.49
N ARG A 346 -8.63 7.75 -6.08
CA ARG A 346 -9.10 6.41 -5.71
C ARG A 346 -9.05 5.43 -6.88
N VAL A 347 -9.56 5.82 -8.05
CA VAL A 347 -9.60 4.95 -9.23
C VAL A 347 -8.18 4.68 -9.74
N LEU A 348 -7.28 5.66 -9.65
CA LEU A 348 -5.87 5.48 -9.97
C LEU A 348 -5.21 4.47 -9.01
N PHE A 349 -5.53 4.52 -7.72
CA PHE A 349 -5.06 3.49 -6.78
C PHE A 349 -5.57 2.09 -7.17
N GLU A 350 -6.86 1.93 -7.48
CA GLU A 350 -7.42 0.65 -7.90
C GLU A 350 -6.76 0.15 -9.21
N LEU A 351 -6.51 1.04 -10.16
CA LEU A 351 -5.77 0.76 -11.39
C LEU A 351 -4.35 0.26 -11.09
N LEU A 352 -3.59 0.99 -10.28
CA LEU A 352 -2.19 0.67 -9.99
C LEU A 352 -2.07 -0.63 -9.16
N ALA A 353 -3.00 -0.87 -8.24
CA ALA A 353 -3.07 -2.11 -7.47
C ALA A 353 -3.44 -3.33 -8.35
N GLU A 354 -4.29 -3.14 -9.37
CA GLU A 354 -4.65 -4.20 -10.31
C GLU A 354 -3.51 -4.48 -11.30
N ILE A 355 -2.90 -3.44 -11.87
CA ILE A 355 -1.81 -3.60 -12.83
C ILE A 355 -0.55 -4.14 -12.16
N GLY A 356 -0.22 -3.74 -10.92
CA GLY A 356 0.93 -4.27 -10.19
C GLY A 356 0.82 -5.77 -9.88
N ARG A 357 -0.39 -6.33 -9.82
CA ARG A 357 -0.61 -7.78 -9.70
C ARG A 357 -0.44 -8.53 -11.02
N ARG A 358 -0.60 -7.86 -12.15
CA ARG A 358 -0.71 -8.47 -13.49
C ARG A 358 0.49 -8.18 -14.40
N ASP A 359 1.21 -7.08 -14.18
CA ASP A 359 2.37 -6.64 -14.94
C ASP A 359 3.65 -6.83 -14.12
N PRO A 360 4.57 -7.74 -14.51
CA PRO A 360 5.81 -7.98 -13.77
C PRO A 360 6.72 -6.74 -13.70
N ASP A 361 6.63 -5.84 -14.67
CA ASP A 361 7.44 -4.62 -14.68
C ASP A 361 6.93 -3.56 -13.70
N LEU A 362 5.70 -3.70 -13.21
CA LEU A 362 5.07 -2.79 -12.25
C LEU A 362 4.81 -3.46 -10.89
N LYS A 363 5.23 -4.72 -10.72
CA LYS A 363 5.04 -5.49 -9.48
C LYS A 363 5.71 -4.87 -8.24
N PHE A 364 6.72 -4.04 -8.45
CA PHE A 364 7.43 -3.33 -7.39
C PHE A 364 6.60 -2.18 -6.79
N LEU A 365 5.53 -1.73 -7.45
CA LEU A 365 4.71 -0.63 -6.99
C LEU A 365 3.93 -1.02 -5.73
N ARG A 366 4.11 -0.23 -4.67
CA ARG A 366 3.28 -0.26 -3.46
C ARG A 366 2.57 1.09 -3.34
N CYS A 367 1.39 1.16 -3.92
CA CYS A 367 0.61 2.40 -3.95
C CYS A 367 -0.23 2.56 -2.68
N GLN A 368 -0.30 3.78 -2.19
CA GLN A 368 -1.25 4.25 -1.19
C GLN A 368 -1.92 5.49 -1.75
N TYR A 369 -3.12 5.82 -1.28
CA TYR A 369 -3.78 7.06 -1.64
C TYR A 369 -4.41 7.69 -0.42
N THR A 370 -4.45 9.02 -0.41
CA THR A 370 -5.19 9.81 0.56
C THR A 370 -6.08 10.77 -0.19
N THR A 371 -7.26 11.02 0.36
CA THR A 371 -8.19 12.06 -0.09
C THR A 371 -8.55 12.90 1.12
N ASP A 372 -9.10 14.09 0.89
CA ASP A 372 -9.67 14.89 1.97
C ASP A 372 -10.68 14.06 2.74
N ARG A 373 -10.71 14.25 4.08
CA ARG A 373 -11.66 13.56 4.95
C ARG A 373 -13.05 14.10 4.65
N VAL A 374 -13.88 13.27 4.04
CA VAL A 374 -15.26 13.66 3.68
C VAL A 374 -16.23 13.18 4.76
N ALA A 375 -15.92 12.07 5.44
CA ALA A 375 -16.74 11.54 6.52
C ALA A 375 -16.54 12.34 7.81
N ASP A 376 -17.64 12.88 8.35
CA ASP A 376 -17.63 13.53 9.66
C ASP A 376 -17.47 12.45 10.76
N PRO A 377 -16.43 12.56 11.61
CA PRO A 377 -16.15 11.58 12.67
C PRO A 377 -17.29 11.38 13.67
N THR A 378 -18.18 12.36 13.80
CA THR A 378 -19.29 12.33 14.75
C THR A 378 -20.54 11.68 14.20
N THR A 379 -20.89 11.96 12.94
CA THR A 379 -22.07 11.40 12.28
C THR A 379 -21.79 10.07 11.60
N GLU A 380 -20.55 9.84 11.14
CA GLU A 380 -20.15 8.67 10.35
C GLU A 380 -18.85 8.01 10.85
N PRO A 381 -18.78 7.59 12.13
CA PRO A 381 -17.53 7.16 12.77
C PRO A 381 -16.87 5.94 12.10
N LYS A 382 -17.67 5.03 11.53
CA LYS A 382 -17.15 3.87 10.79
C LYS A 382 -16.51 4.26 9.46
N GLU A 383 -17.06 5.25 8.77
CA GLU A 383 -16.53 5.71 7.48
C GLU A 383 -15.28 6.55 7.71
N ALA A 384 -15.29 7.43 8.72
CA ALA A 384 -14.12 8.17 9.16
C ALA A 384 -12.97 7.23 9.60
N GLU A 385 -13.26 6.12 10.30
CA GLU A 385 -12.26 5.12 10.66
C GLU A 385 -11.72 4.36 9.42
N MET A 386 -12.59 4.04 8.45
CA MET A 386 -12.16 3.41 7.20
C MET A 386 -11.31 4.35 6.34
N GLU A 387 -11.63 5.64 6.28
CA GLU A 387 -10.79 6.66 5.62
C GLU A 387 -9.43 6.77 6.33
N HIS A 388 -9.41 6.79 7.67
CA HIS A 388 -8.17 6.82 8.44
C HIS A 388 -7.29 5.57 8.24
N ARG A 389 -7.89 4.39 8.05
CA ARG A 389 -7.14 3.14 7.82
C ARG A 389 -6.60 2.98 6.40
N ARG A 390 -7.09 3.78 5.44
CA ARG A 390 -6.67 3.76 4.04
C ARG A 390 -5.49 4.70 3.75
N GLN A 391 -5.19 5.60 4.70
CA GLN A 391 -3.94 6.35 4.83
C GLN A 391 -2.87 5.44 5.46
#